data_AF-A0A414Q2J6-F1
#
_entry.id   AF-A0A414Q2J6-F1
#
_cell.length_a   1.000
_cell.length_b   1.000
_cell.length_c   1.000
_cell.angle_alpha   90.00
_cell.angle_beta   90.00
_cell.angle_gamma   90.00
#
_symmetry.space_group_name_H-M   'P 1'
#
loop_
_entity.id
_entity.type
_entity.pdbx_description
1 polymer ?
#
loop_
_entity_poly.entity_id
_entity_poly.type
_entity_poly.pdbx_seq_one_letter_code
_entity_poly.pdbx_strand_id
1 'polypeptide(L)'
;MVQKEKKYITWEGLNQHAKNVGKKIKECDTGVIGGYNGSFPLTAATKGNIYLLPATKKYYVCIKNYNGSQLTAPNANFEELSVYTNRSKLDNLFISSNVVIPQWSKKGTIITKELKIPENYSIADCLVVCRIDTSNLENNSTYPLESSTISYSYTTNGLIKVSPTEDINENLRRAHIFAVLRKK
;
A
#
# COMPACT_ATOMS: atom_id res chain seq x y z
N MET A 1 -31.02 -31.85 -57.15
CA MET A 1 -31.06 -31.37 -55.76
C MET A 1 -29.79 -31.84 -55.07
N VAL A 2 -28.91 -30.94 -54.63
CA VAL A 2 -27.66 -31.34 -53.95
C VAL A 2 -28.00 -31.65 -52.48
N GLN A 3 -27.85 -32.91 -52.06
CA GLN A 3 -28.00 -33.27 -50.65
C GLN A 3 -26.85 -32.63 -49.86
N LYS A 4 -27.18 -31.73 -48.93
CA LYS A 4 -26.22 -31.22 -47.95
C LYS A 4 -25.94 -32.33 -46.93
N GLU A 5 -24.72 -32.85 -46.95
CA GLU A 5 -24.24 -33.77 -45.94
C GLU A 5 -24.20 -33.09 -44.57
N LYS A 6 -24.91 -33.65 -43.58
CA LYS A 6 -24.84 -33.19 -42.19
C LYS A 6 -23.57 -33.76 -41.56
N LYS A 7 -22.60 -32.89 -41.25
CA LYS A 7 -21.44 -33.26 -40.41
C LYS A 7 -21.89 -33.37 -38.95
N TYR A 8 -21.79 -34.58 -38.38
CA TYR A 8 -22.05 -34.82 -36.97
C TYR A 8 -20.74 -34.85 -36.18
N ILE A 9 -20.77 -34.33 -34.96
CA ILE A 9 -19.65 -34.44 -34.00
C ILE A 9 -19.79 -35.79 -33.30
N THR A 10 -18.72 -36.56 -33.21
CA THR A 10 -18.71 -37.82 -32.48
C THR A 10 -18.67 -37.57 -30.96
N TRP A 11 -19.19 -38.49 -30.16
CA TRP A 11 -19.07 -38.45 -28.70
C TRP A 11 -17.62 -38.33 -28.23
N GLU A 12 -16.70 -39.04 -28.91
CA GLU A 12 -15.26 -38.96 -28.68
C GLU A 12 -14.74 -37.52 -28.90
N GLY A 13 -15.11 -36.89 -30.02
CA GLY A 13 -14.72 -35.53 -30.36
C GLY A 13 -15.25 -34.50 -29.37
N LEU A 14 -16.49 -34.67 -28.91
CA LEU A 14 -17.10 -33.82 -27.89
C LEU A 14 -16.38 -33.96 -26.53
N ASN A 15 -16.08 -35.19 -26.11
CA ASN A 15 -15.37 -35.47 -24.86
C ASN A 15 -13.95 -34.90 -24.86
N GLN A 16 -13.22 -35.02 -25.98
CA GLN A 16 -11.88 -34.43 -26.11
C GLN A 16 -11.93 -32.90 -26.09
N HIS A 17 -12.90 -32.30 -26.78
CA HIS A 17 -13.11 -30.86 -26.73
C HIS A 17 -13.38 -30.37 -25.30
N ALA A 18 -14.28 -31.04 -24.57
CA ALA A 18 -14.59 -30.70 -23.18
C ALA A 18 -13.36 -30.78 -22.26
N LYS A 19 -12.51 -31.82 -22.41
CA LYS A 19 -11.24 -31.94 -21.67
C LYS A 19 -10.27 -30.80 -21.98
N ASN A 20 -10.13 -30.44 -23.26
CA ASN A 20 -9.24 -29.37 -23.70
C ASN A 20 -9.70 -28.00 -23.18
N VAL A 21 -11.00 -27.73 -23.23
CA VAL A 21 -11.59 -26.51 -22.66
C VAL A 21 -11.35 -26.46 -21.15
N GLY A 22 -11.57 -27.56 -20.43
CA GLY A 22 -11.30 -27.65 -18.99
C GLY A 22 -9.84 -27.39 -18.63
N LYS A 23 -8.90 -27.92 -19.42
CA LYS A 23 -7.46 -27.65 -19.25
C LYS A 23 -7.13 -26.18 -19.47
N LYS A 24 -7.66 -25.57 -20.53
CA LYS A 24 -7.42 -24.16 -20.86
C LYS A 24 -7.99 -23.21 -19.81
N ILE A 25 -9.17 -23.52 -19.25
CA ILE A 25 -9.76 -22.76 -18.13
C ILE A 25 -8.84 -22.82 -16.90
N LYS A 26 -8.30 -24.00 -16.56
CA LYS A 26 -7.35 -24.14 -15.45
C LYS A 26 -6.08 -23.34 -15.69
N GLU A 27 -5.51 -23.38 -16.90
CA GLU A 27 -4.32 -22.60 -17.27
C GLU A 27 -4.56 -21.10 -17.16
N CYS A 28 -5.72 -20.61 -17.64
CA CYS A 28 -6.10 -19.21 -17.50
C CYS A 28 -6.28 -18.80 -16.03
N ASP A 29 -7.00 -19.59 -15.23
CA ASP A 29 -7.22 -19.30 -13.80
C ASP A 29 -5.90 -19.26 -13.02
N THR A 30 -5.02 -20.22 -13.29
CA THR A 30 -3.67 -20.29 -12.72
C THR A 30 -2.82 -19.09 -13.17
N GLY A 31 -2.95 -18.66 -14.43
CA GLY A 31 -2.24 -17.51 -14.99
C GLY A 31 -2.64 -16.17 -14.38
N VAL A 32 -3.91 -15.99 -14.00
CA VAL A 32 -4.41 -14.74 -13.39
C VAL A 32 -3.78 -14.49 -12.01
N ILE A 33 -3.52 -15.54 -11.23
CA ILE A 33 -2.88 -15.44 -9.91
C ILE A 33 -1.38 -15.75 -9.92
N GLY A 34 -0.80 -16.04 -11.08
CA GLY A 34 0.62 -16.41 -11.22
C GLY A 34 0.96 -17.81 -10.69
N GLY A 35 -0.04 -18.65 -10.43
CA GLY A 35 0.10 -19.99 -9.84
C GLY A 35 -0.30 -20.08 -8.38
N TYR A 36 -0.43 -21.32 -7.90
CA TYR A 36 -0.56 -21.65 -6.49
C TYR A 36 0.26 -22.91 -6.17
N ASN A 37 0.73 -23.01 -4.93
CA ASN A 37 1.71 -24.01 -4.49
C ASN A 37 1.08 -25.29 -3.93
N GLY A 38 -0.23 -25.29 -3.71
CA GLY A 38 -0.99 -26.45 -3.26
C GLY A 38 -2.44 -26.12 -2.96
N SER A 39 -3.19 -27.12 -2.52
CA SER A 39 -4.60 -26.96 -2.17
C SER A 39 -4.87 -27.56 -0.80
N PHE A 40 -5.86 -27.03 -0.09
CA PHE A 40 -6.39 -27.70 1.08
C PHE A 40 -7.09 -29.02 0.67
N PRO A 41 -7.00 -30.10 1.48
CA PRO A 41 -6.29 -30.17 2.76
C PRO A 41 -4.77 -30.31 2.61
N LEU A 42 -4.01 -29.74 3.54
CA LEU A 42 -2.54 -29.76 3.56
C LEU A 42 -1.98 -30.02 4.96
N THR A 43 -0.76 -30.55 5.07
CA THR A 43 -0.04 -30.76 6.34
C THR A 43 1.11 -29.77 6.55
N ALA A 44 1.56 -29.12 5.47
CA ALA A 44 2.61 -28.12 5.50
C ALA A 44 2.34 -26.99 4.52
N ALA A 45 2.76 -25.78 4.90
CA ALA A 45 2.73 -24.60 4.03
C ALA A 45 3.91 -23.67 4.32
N THR A 46 4.47 -23.10 3.26
CA THR A 46 5.62 -22.18 3.35
C THR A 46 5.13 -20.74 3.30
N LYS A 47 5.68 -19.88 4.15
CA LYS A 47 5.38 -18.44 4.18
C LYS A 47 5.62 -17.83 2.79
N GLY A 48 4.66 -17.05 2.31
CA GLY A 48 4.67 -16.39 1.00
C GLY A 48 3.99 -17.19 -0.11
N ASN A 49 3.80 -18.51 0.05
CA ASN A 49 3.14 -19.35 -0.94
C ASN A 49 1.62 -19.18 -0.94
N ILE A 50 0.99 -19.46 -2.09
CA ILE A 50 -0.45 -19.36 -2.32
C ILE A 50 -1.09 -20.75 -2.31
N TYR A 51 -2.26 -20.89 -1.68
CA TYR A 51 -2.98 -22.15 -1.56
C TYR A 51 -4.46 -21.99 -1.91
N LEU A 52 -5.01 -22.93 -2.69
CA LEU A 52 -6.42 -22.96 -3.05
C LEU A 52 -7.25 -23.68 -1.99
N LEU A 53 -8.34 -23.07 -1.53
CA LEU A 53 -9.40 -23.75 -0.79
C LEU A 53 -10.48 -24.23 -1.78
N PRO A 54 -10.56 -25.53 -2.11
CA PRO A 54 -11.43 -26.01 -3.20
C PRO A 54 -12.91 -25.76 -2.93
N ALA A 55 -13.34 -25.81 -1.67
CA ALA A 55 -14.72 -25.62 -1.26
C ALA A 55 -15.28 -24.23 -1.64
N THR A 56 -14.46 -23.18 -1.55
CA THR A 56 -14.88 -21.80 -1.82
C THR A 56 -14.26 -21.22 -3.08
N LYS A 57 -13.33 -21.94 -3.72
CA LYS A 57 -12.50 -21.45 -4.84
C LYS A 57 -11.76 -20.14 -4.50
N LYS A 58 -11.40 -19.98 -3.23
CA LYS A 58 -10.63 -18.82 -2.76
C LYS A 58 -9.18 -19.20 -2.58
N TYR A 59 -8.30 -18.24 -2.81
CA TYR A 59 -6.87 -18.37 -2.66
C TYR A 59 -6.41 -17.73 -1.35
N TYR A 60 -5.44 -18.34 -0.69
CA TYR A 60 -4.90 -17.90 0.59
C TYR A 60 -3.38 -17.83 0.53
N VAL A 61 -2.78 -16.76 1.03
CA VAL A 61 -1.34 -16.63 1.24
C VAL A 61 -1.00 -17.16 2.62
N CYS A 62 -0.01 -18.04 2.70
CA CYS A 62 0.57 -18.44 3.98
C CYS A 62 1.41 -17.29 4.55
N ILE A 63 0.98 -16.68 5.65
CA ILE A 63 1.70 -15.56 6.27
C ILE A 63 2.72 -16.03 7.32
N LYS A 64 2.63 -17.29 7.74
CA LYS A 64 3.55 -17.95 8.69
C LYS A 64 3.69 -19.43 8.36
N ASN A 65 4.92 -19.96 8.34
CA ASN A 65 5.18 -21.37 8.07
C ASN A 65 4.27 -22.27 8.92
N TYR A 66 3.67 -23.26 8.28
CA TYR A 66 2.84 -24.29 8.90
C TYR A 66 3.47 -25.65 8.68
N ASN A 67 3.59 -26.43 9.74
CA ASN A 67 3.95 -27.84 9.69
C ASN A 67 3.24 -28.52 10.86
N GLY A 68 2.29 -29.40 10.59
CA GLY A 68 1.46 -29.99 11.63
C GLY A 68 0.45 -31.01 11.12
N SER A 69 -0.64 -31.16 11.87
CA SER A 69 -1.76 -32.01 11.49
C SER A 69 -2.39 -31.58 10.15
N GLN A 70 -3.19 -32.46 9.55
CA GLN A 70 -3.90 -32.09 8.33
C GLN A 70 -4.87 -30.92 8.60
N LEU A 71 -4.73 -29.86 7.82
CA LEU A 71 -5.57 -28.67 7.88
C LEU A 71 -6.47 -28.66 6.64
N THR A 72 -7.78 -28.71 6.83
CA THR A 72 -8.80 -28.73 5.76
C THR A 72 -9.32 -27.34 5.40
N ALA A 73 -9.14 -26.37 6.29
CA ALA A 73 -9.56 -24.98 6.13
C ALA A 73 -8.48 -24.03 6.68
N PRO A 74 -8.33 -22.82 6.11
CA PRO A 74 -7.34 -21.86 6.56
C PRO A 74 -7.54 -21.47 8.03
N ASN A 75 -6.43 -21.36 8.77
CA ASN A 75 -6.38 -20.87 10.15
C ASN A 75 -5.61 -19.53 10.20
N ALA A 76 -5.22 -19.09 11.40
CA ALA A 76 -4.50 -17.83 11.61
C ALA A 76 -3.14 -17.71 10.88
N ASN A 77 -2.58 -18.80 10.33
CA ASN A 77 -1.36 -18.75 9.51
C ASN A 77 -1.62 -18.40 8.04
N PHE A 78 -2.88 -18.24 7.64
CA PHE A 78 -3.29 -17.96 6.27
C PHE A 78 -4.14 -16.69 6.21
N GLU A 79 -4.06 -15.99 5.08
CA GLU A 79 -4.85 -14.80 4.79
C GLU A 79 -5.38 -14.89 3.36
N GLU A 80 -6.63 -14.50 3.14
CA GLU A 80 -7.23 -14.54 1.80
C GLU A 80 -6.46 -13.60 0.85
N LEU A 81 -6.13 -14.04 -0.36
CA LEU A 81 -5.25 -13.33 -1.30
C LEU A 81 -5.76 -11.91 -1.64
N SER A 82 -7.08 -11.75 -1.77
CA SER A 82 -7.74 -10.45 -1.99
C SER A 82 -7.50 -9.48 -0.82
N VAL A 83 -7.54 -10.00 0.41
CA VAL A 83 -7.28 -9.24 1.64
C VAL A 83 -5.78 -8.95 1.75
N TYR A 84 -4.93 -9.93 1.51
CA TYR A 84 -3.47 -9.80 1.57
C TYR A 84 -2.95 -8.71 0.62
N THR A 85 -3.44 -8.70 -0.63
CA THR A 85 -3.06 -7.71 -1.65
C THR A 85 -3.63 -6.31 -1.36
N ASN A 86 -4.80 -6.22 -0.73
CA ASN A 86 -5.35 -4.94 -0.31
C ASN A 86 -4.65 -4.39 0.93
N ARG A 87 -4.29 -5.24 1.89
CA ARG A 87 -3.51 -4.85 3.08
C ARG A 87 -2.17 -4.23 2.67
N SER A 88 -1.45 -4.83 1.73
CA SER A 88 -0.17 -4.28 1.26
C SER A 88 -0.32 -2.90 0.60
N LYS A 89 -1.48 -2.58 0.02
CA LYS A 89 -1.77 -1.26 -0.56
C LYS A 89 -2.16 -0.21 0.49
N LEU A 90 -2.56 -0.64 1.69
CA LEU A 90 -3.04 0.21 2.77
C LEU A 90 -2.03 0.39 3.91
N ASP A 91 -0.84 -0.22 3.82
CA ASP A 91 0.24 -0.17 4.82
C ASP A 91 1.01 1.17 4.83
N ASN A 92 0.28 2.28 4.77
CA ASN A 92 0.86 3.62 4.83
C ASN A 92 1.27 3.95 6.28
N LEU A 93 2.43 4.56 6.44
CA LEU A 93 2.92 5.06 7.72
C LEU A 93 2.80 6.58 7.77
N PHE A 94 2.37 7.13 8.90
CA PHE A 94 2.31 8.57 9.12
C PHE A 94 3.45 9.03 10.03
N ILE A 95 4.17 10.06 9.60
CA ILE A 95 5.19 10.72 10.43
C ILE A 95 4.92 12.22 10.51
N SER A 96 5.19 12.81 11.68
CA SER A 96 5.08 14.25 11.88
C SER A 96 6.37 14.84 12.43
N SER A 97 6.67 16.07 12.04
CA SER A 97 7.83 16.81 12.52
C SER A 97 7.52 18.30 12.48
N ASN A 98 8.33 19.09 13.17
CA ASN A 98 8.23 20.55 13.16
C ASN A 98 9.55 21.17 12.72
N VAL A 99 9.46 22.35 12.13
CA VAL A 99 10.59 23.22 11.85
C VAL A 99 10.24 24.67 12.20
N VAL A 100 11.19 25.38 12.80
CA VAL A 100 11.03 26.78 13.19
C VAL A 100 11.60 27.66 12.09
N ILE A 101 10.84 28.68 11.71
CA ILE A 101 11.24 29.78 10.84
C ILE A 101 11.51 30.97 11.76
N PRO A 102 12.77 31.41 11.89
CA PRO A 102 13.12 32.44 12.86
C PRO A 102 12.51 33.79 12.48
N GLN A 103 12.33 34.61 13.51
CA GLN A 103 12.06 36.04 13.36
C GLN A 103 13.11 36.70 12.46
N TRP A 104 12.71 37.76 11.74
CA TRP A 104 13.52 38.49 10.76
C TRP A 104 13.96 37.68 9.53
N SER A 105 13.36 36.51 9.28
CA SER A 105 13.57 35.78 8.03
C SER A 105 13.02 36.55 6.84
N LYS A 106 13.80 36.64 5.77
CA LYS A 106 13.35 37.24 4.51
C LYS A 106 12.47 36.28 3.72
N LYS A 107 11.55 36.85 2.94
CA LYS A 107 10.81 36.11 1.92
C LYS A 107 11.79 35.28 1.08
N GLY A 108 11.49 34.01 0.89
CA GLY A 108 12.32 33.11 0.09
C GLY A 108 13.49 32.46 0.83
N THR A 109 13.73 32.76 2.12
CA THR A 109 14.69 32.00 2.93
C THR A 109 14.31 30.51 2.93
N ILE A 110 15.27 29.63 2.64
CA ILE A 110 15.03 28.18 2.59
C ILE A 110 15.48 27.55 3.90
N ILE A 111 14.54 26.88 4.57
CA ILE A 111 14.82 26.08 5.75
C ILE A 111 14.62 24.63 5.39
N THR A 112 15.59 23.79 5.74
CA THR A 112 15.61 22.38 5.38
C THR A 112 15.38 21.51 6.62
N LYS A 113 14.53 20.50 6.47
CA LYS A 113 14.29 19.46 7.47
C LYS A 113 14.44 18.11 6.80
N GLU A 114 15.26 17.24 7.39
CA GLU A 114 15.37 15.85 7.00
C GLU A 114 14.50 14.99 7.92
N LEU A 115 13.61 14.20 7.31
CA LEU A 115 12.81 13.18 7.98
C LEU A 115 13.50 11.82 7.90
N LYS A 116 13.56 11.11 9.04
CA LYS A 116 14.06 9.74 9.07
C LYS A 116 13.01 8.80 8.47
N ILE A 117 13.20 8.43 7.20
CA ILE A 117 12.31 7.49 6.50
C ILE A 117 12.76 6.06 6.80
N PRO A 118 11.86 5.17 7.26
CA PRO A 118 12.19 3.77 7.46
C PRO A 118 12.65 3.06 6.18
N GLU A 119 13.43 2.02 6.34
CA GLU A 119 13.86 1.17 5.22
C GLU A 119 12.63 0.61 4.47
N ASN A 120 12.69 0.59 3.14
CA ASN A 120 11.59 0.20 2.24
C ASN A 120 10.37 1.13 2.22
N TYR A 121 10.45 2.34 2.79
CA TYR A 121 9.40 3.36 2.64
C TYR A 121 9.88 4.53 1.77
N SER A 122 8.92 5.26 1.22
CA SER A 122 9.12 6.54 0.51
C SER A 122 7.98 7.48 0.83
N ILE A 123 8.23 8.79 0.84
CA ILE A 123 7.13 9.77 0.97
C ILE A 123 6.20 9.62 -0.23
N ALA A 124 4.93 9.33 0.06
CA ALA A 124 3.84 9.29 -0.90
C ALA A 124 3.21 10.68 -1.05
N ASP A 125 3.02 11.36 0.09
CA ASP A 125 2.51 12.72 0.13
C ASP A 125 3.02 13.46 1.38
N CYS A 126 3.05 14.79 1.32
CA CYS A 126 3.46 15.64 2.43
C CYS A 126 2.64 16.93 2.46
N LEU A 127 2.09 17.21 3.63
CA LEU A 127 1.37 18.44 3.94
C LEU A 127 2.19 19.25 4.94
N VAL A 128 2.44 20.52 4.62
CA VAL A 128 3.09 21.45 5.54
C VAL A 128 2.13 22.57 5.87
N VAL A 129 1.87 22.76 7.17
CA VAL A 129 1.00 23.82 7.68
C VAL A 129 1.84 24.73 8.56
N CYS A 130 1.82 26.03 8.28
CA CYS A 130 2.60 27.01 9.02
C CYS A 130 1.70 27.87 9.92
N ARG A 131 2.16 28.10 11.15
CA ARG A 131 1.47 28.88 12.18
C ARG A 131 2.41 29.94 12.74
N ILE A 132 1.85 31.08 13.13
CA ILE A 132 2.57 32.11 13.88
C ILE A 132 2.65 31.65 15.35
N ASP A 133 3.86 31.62 15.92
CA ASP A 133 4.04 31.24 17.33
C ASP A 133 3.95 32.51 18.18
N THR A 134 2.82 32.71 18.84
CA THR A 134 2.50 33.93 19.60
C THR A 134 2.71 33.79 21.11
N SER A 135 3.10 32.61 21.60
CA SER A 135 3.21 32.32 23.03
C SER A 135 4.64 32.03 23.48
N ASN A 136 5.06 32.67 24.57
CA ASN A 136 6.16 32.20 25.40
C ASN A 136 5.80 30.79 25.92
N LEU A 137 6.66 29.82 25.63
CA LEU A 137 6.51 28.39 25.92
C LEU A 137 6.36 28.10 27.42
N GLU A 138 5.14 28.06 27.95
CA GLU A 138 4.88 27.33 29.21
C GLU A 138 3.57 26.54 29.23
N ASN A 139 2.51 26.93 28.51
CA ASN A 139 1.23 26.21 28.56
C ASN A 139 0.69 25.91 27.17
N ASN A 140 0.61 24.62 26.86
CA ASN A 140 0.26 24.01 25.58
C ASN A 140 -1.25 24.10 25.25
N SER A 141 -1.91 25.17 25.66
CA SER A 141 -3.36 25.29 25.63
C SER A 141 -3.76 26.73 25.30
N THR A 142 -4.22 26.89 24.06
CA THR A 142 -4.87 28.08 23.46
C THR A 142 -3.94 28.92 22.57
N TYR A 143 -3.73 28.44 21.33
CA TYR A 143 -3.12 29.23 20.26
C TYR A 143 -4.19 30.08 19.56
N PRO A 144 -4.04 31.40 19.41
CA PRO A 144 -4.76 32.12 18.37
C PRO A 144 -4.29 31.61 17.00
N LEU A 145 -5.24 31.02 16.25
CA LEU A 145 -5.02 30.37 14.97
C LEU A 145 -4.85 31.40 13.85
N GLU A 146 -3.69 32.03 13.75
CA GLU A 146 -3.33 32.75 12.53
C GLU A 146 -2.48 31.83 11.63
N SER A 147 -3.13 31.30 10.59
CA SER A 147 -2.45 30.54 9.55
C SER A 147 -1.59 31.47 8.72
N SER A 148 -0.34 31.09 8.50
CA SER A 148 0.59 31.87 7.71
C SER A 148 0.89 31.12 6.41
N THR A 149 0.86 31.81 5.27
CA THR A 149 1.18 31.18 3.98
C THR A 149 2.65 30.76 3.94
N ILE A 150 2.90 29.59 3.36
CA ILE A 150 4.23 29.00 3.26
C ILE A 150 4.38 28.30 1.91
N SER A 151 5.58 28.35 1.34
CA SER A 151 5.95 27.48 0.22
C SER A 151 6.73 26.29 0.76
N TYR A 152 6.47 25.10 0.24
CA TYR A 152 7.24 23.92 0.59
C TYR A 152 7.46 23.00 -0.60
N SER A 153 8.53 22.22 -0.55
CA SER A 153 8.80 21.11 -1.45
C SER A 153 9.41 19.95 -0.68
N TYR A 154 9.31 18.74 -1.21
CA TYR A 154 9.84 17.55 -0.58
C TYR A 154 10.37 16.55 -1.60
N THR A 155 11.33 15.73 -1.17
CA THR A 155 11.79 14.57 -1.92
C THR A 155 11.21 13.29 -1.34
N THR A 156 11.14 12.23 -2.13
CA THR A 156 10.66 10.91 -1.69
C THR A 156 11.52 10.29 -0.57
N ASN A 157 12.76 10.77 -0.41
CA ASN A 157 13.73 10.30 0.58
C ASN A 157 13.67 11.07 1.92
N GLY A 158 12.78 12.04 2.07
CA GLY A 158 12.58 12.74 3.35
C GLY A 158 13.23 14.11 3.47
N LEU A 159 13.80 14.68 2.41
CA LEU A 159 14.29 16.05 2.43
C LEU A 159 13.14 17.01 2.18
N ILE A 160 12.85 17.87 3.15
CA ILE A 160 11.76 18.85 3.07
C ILE A 160 12.34 20.25 3.15
N LYS A 161 11.93 21.10 2.23
CA LYS A 161 12.29 22.51 2.18
C LYS A 161 11.06 23.34 2.44
N VAL A 162 11.17 24.31 3.33
CA VAL A 162 10.10 25.23 3.73
C VAL A 162 10.61 26.65 3.56
N SER A 163 9.77 27.54 3.04
CA SER A 163 10.13 28.92 2.79
C SER A 163 8.98 29.90 3.03
N PRO A 164 9.21 31.01 3.77
CA PRO A 164 8.19 32.02 3.98
C PRO A 164 7.88 32.76 2.68
N THR A 165 6.59 33.00 2.44
CA THR A 165 6.11 33.73 1.25
C THR A 165 6.14 35.24 1.42
N GLU A 166 6.49 35.72 2.61
CA GLU A 166 6.58 37.11 3.03
C GLU A 166 7.71 37.28 4.06
N ASP A 167 8.14 38.53 4.28
CA ASP A 167 9.11 38.83 5.33
C ASP A 167 8.49 38.58 6.72
N ILE A 168 9.24 37.93 7.61
CA ILE A 168 8.85 37.70 8.99
C ILE A 168 9.51 38.77 9.83
N ASN A 169 8.76 39.72 10.39
CA ASN A 169 9.35 40.88 11.08
C ASN A 169 9.28 40.83 12.62
N GLU A 170 8.45 39.95 13.17
CA GLU A 170 8.13 39.92 14.60
C GLU A 170 8.18 38.48 15.12
N ASN A 171 7.03 37.81 15.14
CA ASN A 171 6.91 36.47 15.70
C ASN A 171 7.53 35.42 14.78
N LEU A 172 8.29 34.50 15.39
CA LEU A 172 8.73 33.30 14.69
C LEU A 172 7.53 32.49 14.21
N ARG A 173 7.75 31.68 13.18
CA ARG A 173 6.72 30.78 12.65
C ARG A 173 7.12 29.33 12.87
N ARG A 174 6.13 28.48 13.10
CA ARG A 174 6.31 27.04 13.22
C ARG A 174 5.61 26.35 12.07
N ALA A 175 6.40 25.68 11.23
CA ALA A 175 5.89 24.82 10.18
C ALA A 175 5.78 23.38 10.72
N HIS A 176 4.54 22.91 10.78
CA HIS A 176 4.18 21.53 11.07
C HIS A 176 4.18 20.73 9.79
N ILE A 177 4.94 19.65 9.77
CA ILE A 177 5.14 18.78 8.63
C ILE A 177 4.43 17.46 8.94
N PHE A 178 3.56 17.05 8.03
CA PHE A 178 2.85 15.78 8.07
C PHE A 178 3.17 15.02 6.80
N ALA A 179 3.87 13.89 6.90
CA ALA A 179 4.23 13.07 5.75
C ALA A 179 3.55 11.70 5.84
N VAL A 180 2.93 11.33 4.72
CA VAL A 180 2.40 9.99 4.48
C VAL A 180 3.47 9.22 3.72
N LEU A 181 3.87 8.09 4.28
CA LEU A 181 4.83 7.18 3.67
C LEU A 181 4.11 5.99 3.07
N ARG A 182 4.51 5.58 1.88
CA ARG A 182 4.13 4.30 1.29
C ARG A 182 5.31 3.36 1.28
N LYS A 183 5.02 2.07 1.44
CA LYS A 183 6.00 1.01 1.21
C LYS A 183 6.37 0.95 -0.27
N LYS A 184 7.67 0.76 -0.57
CA LYS A 184 8.21 0.57 -1.91
C LYS A 184 7.83 -0.79 -2.47
#